data_AF-A0A165J985-F1
#
_entry.id   AF-A0A165J985-F1
#
_cell.length_a   1.000
_cell.length_b   1.000
_cell.length_c   1.000
_cell.angle_alpha   90.00
_cell.angle_beta   90.00
_cell.angle_gamma   90.00
#
_symmetry.space_group_name_H-M   'P 1'
#
loop_
_entity.id
_entity.type
_entity.pdbx_description
1 polymer ?
#
loop_
_entity_poly.entity_id
_entity_poly.type
_entity_poly.pdbx_seq_one_letter_code
_entity_poly.pdbx_strand_id
1 'polypeptide(L)'
;MLEDLVIMLARPDSPDETPVQWPSDAFGGRTPPLERLQLWNVLLPQEGQLYFQKVVLLGLCYRVYMPIDMPNLFAWFPCLRRLNLGGRISFSLPVFQTDSAWRRIAVLGIDPQEPDPRYHLLTWNIPLAAIPYIAVDIMKADDRMVRKFYEDLDEILDLQIYGPTQLDFAATLTGLSSGRARRVAELIHLGEADERGWDGVRSPRHSFLSHAALGHRLASLTISAEMWNYLVGYMPTLERMSDLTLTVGPYVEFDLSTLREDRFLACPALRVLSIDNRGSRLLYVPVDTLGRFLDGNLTHSEGEVTVKILSSVEVRGSLDALPPRVKVEYGP
;
A
#
# COMPACT_ATOMS: atom_id res chain seq x y z
N MET A 1 -6.47 -7.28 29.63
CA MET A 1 -5.72 -8.19 28.74
C MET A 1 -6.67 -9.33 28.42
N LEU A 2 -7.42 -9.24 27.33
CA LEU A 2 -8.32 -10.30 26.88
C LEU A 2 -7.76 -10.85 25.57
N GLU A 3 -7.77 -12.16 25.50
CA GLU A 3 -6.95 -13.02 24.67
C GLU A 3 -7.31 -12.88 23.19
N ASP A 4 -6.29 -12.54 22.38
CA ASP A 4 -6.29 -12.75 20.94
C ASP A 4 -6.32 -14.25 20.66
N LEU A 5 -7.51 -14.87 20.68
CA LEU A 5 -7.64 -16.26 20.26
C LEU A 5 -7.58 -16.33 18.73
N VAL A 6 -6.36 -16.38 18.19
CA VAL A 6 -6.12 -16.79 16.81
C VAL A 6 -6.30 -18.30 16.75
N ILE A 7 -7.51 -18.76 16.42
CA ILE A 7 -7.72 -20.19 16.14
C ILE A 7 -7.16 -20.48 14.74
N MET A 8 -5.86 -20.75 14.63
CA MET A 8 -5.28 -21.34 13.42
C MET A 8 -5.69 -22.81 13.33
N LEU A 9 -6.85 -23.07 12.73
CA LEU A 9 -7.21 -24.41 12.30
C LEU A 9 -6.51 -24.66 10.96
N ALA A 10 -5.49 -25.53 10.99
CA ALA A 10 -4.67 -25.99 9.87
C ALA A 10 -3.89 -24.89 9.12
N ARG A 11 -2.55 -24.90 9.22
CA ARG A 11 -1.69 -24.22 8.25
C ARG A 11 -1.25 -25.30 7.27
N PRO A 12 -1.81 -25.38 6.05
CA PRO A 12 -1.46 -26.43 5.12
C PRO A 12 0.00 -26.28 4.70
N ASP A 13 0.77 -27.36 4.81
CA ASP A 13 2.10 -27.44 4.21
C ASP A 13 2.01 -27.71 2.69
N SER A 14 0.82 -28.10 2.19
CA SER A 14 0.56 -28.42 0.77
C SER A 14 -0.74 -27.79 0.24
N PRO A 15 -0.77 -27.32 -1.03
CA PRO A 15 -1.98 -26.82 -1.71
C PRO A 15 -3.04 -27.89 -2.03
N ASP A 16 -2.76 -29.17 -1.77
CA ASP A 16 -3.67 -30.30 -2.00
C ASP A 16 -4.51 -30.69 -0.78
N GLU A 17 -4.42 -29.93 0.32
CA GLU A 17 -5.19 -30.25 1.53
C GLU A 17 -6.68 -29.92 1.36
N THR A 18 -7.51 -30.96 1.49
CA THR A 18 -8.97 -30.85 1.51
C THR A 18 -9.41 -29.90 2.63
N PRO A 19 -10.27 -28.90 2.34
CA PRO A 19 -10.82 -28.05 3.38
C PRO A 19 -11.50 -28.83 4.49
N VAL A 20 -11.33 -28.37 5.71
CA VAL A 20 -11.95 -28.96 6.91
C VAL A 20 -13.28 -28.26 7.15
N GLN A 21 -14.35 -29.02 7.37
CA GLN A 21 -15.63 -28.43 7.76
C GLN A 21 -15.54 -27.85 9.17
N TRP A 22 -16.04 -26.62 9.38
CA TRP A 22 -16.16 -26.06 10.72
C TRP A 22 -17.04 -26.98 11.61
N PRO A 23 -16.56 -27.40 12.79
CA PRO A 23 -17.33 -28.29 13.65
C PRO A 23 -18.58 -27.57 14.20
N SER A 24 -19.74 -28.22 14.14
CA SER A 24 -21.03 -27.67 14.58
C SER A 24 -21.07 -27.34 16.08
N ASP A 25 -20.20 -28.00 16.85
CA ASP A 25 -20.03 -27.88 18.31
C ASP A 25 -18.65 -27.33 18.70
N ALA A 26 -17.98 -26.56 17.81
CA ALA A 26 -16.62 -26.03 18.01
C ALA A 26 -16.36 -25.40 19.40
N PHE A 27 -17.40 -24.85 20.02
CA PHE A 27 -17.32 -24.21 21.34
C PHE A 27 -18.17 -24.89 22.43
N GLY A 28 -18.68 -26.11 22.19
CA GLY A 28 -19.51 -26.84 23.16
C GLY A 28 -20.74 -26.04 23.64
N GLY A 29 -21.33 -25.21 22.77
CA GLY A 29 -22.46 -24.34 23.08
C GLY A 29 -22.12 -23.03 23.82
N ARG A 30 -20.84 -22.76 24.11
CA ARG A 30 -20.40 -21.53 24.79
C ARG A 30 -19.41 -20.75 23.94
N THR A 31 -19.89 -19.74 23.25
CA THR A 31 -19.04 -18.86 22.47
C THR A 31 -18.10 -18.02 23.33
N PRO A 32 -16.78 -18.08 23.16
CA PRO A 32 -15.88 -17.10 23.75
C PRO A 32 -16.11 -15.70 23.12
N PRO A 33 -15.77 -14.60 23.80
CA PRO A 33 -15.87 -13.25 23.24
C PRO A 33 -14.77 -13.03 22.18
N LEU A 34 -14.91 -13.68 21.02
CA LEU A 34 -13.96 -13.58 19.92
C LEU A 34 -14.13 -12.26 19.19
N GLU A 35 -13.08 -11.44 19.17
CA GLU A 35 -13.01 -10.22 18.38
C GLU A 35 -12.26 -10.42 17.05
N ARG A 36 -11.41 -11.45 17.00
CA ARG A 36 -10.56 -11.75 15.85
C ARG A 36 -10.65 -13.24 15.55
N LEU A 37 -10.81 -13.57 14.28
CA LEU A 37 -10.86 -14.95 13.81
C LEU A 37 -10.06 -15.05 12.51
N GLN A 38 -9.21 -16.05 12.40
CA GLN A 38 -8.47 -16.33 11.17
C GLN A 38 -8.60 -17.80 10.83
N LEU A 39 -9.13 -18.09 9.65
CA LEU A 39 -9.43 -19.44 9.18
C LEU A 39 -8.62 -19.74 7.92
N TRP A 40 -8.01 -20.91 7.90
CA TRP A 40 -7.19 -21.40 6.80
C TRP A 40 -7.77 -22.74 6.35
N ASN A 41 -8.21 -22.83 5.09
CA ASN A 41 -8.85 -24.03 4.56
C ASN A 41 -10.03 -24.55 5.42
N VAL A 42 -10.76 -23.69 6.12
CA VAL A 42 -11.93 -24.10 6.92
C VAL A 42 -13.22 -23.67 6.25
N LEU A 43 -14.08 -24.63 5.91
CA LEU A 43 -15.40 -24.34 5.33
C LEU A 43 -16.38 -23.91 6.42
N LEU A 44 -16.89 -22.69 6.29
CA LEU A 44 -18.01 -22.22 7.08
C LEU A 44 -19.31 -22.84 6.56
N PRO A 45 -20.24 -23.27 7.43
CA PRO A 45 -21.53 -23.76 6.98
C PRO A 45 -22.37 -22.65 6.34
N GLN A 46 -23.34 -23.04 5.52
CA GLN A 46 -24.18 -22.08 4.80
C GLN A 46 -25.10 -21.27 5.73
N GLU A 47 -25.58 -21.89 6.80
CA GLU A 47 -26.48 -21.25 7.77
C GLU A 47 -25.71 -20.68 8.96
N GLY A 48 -25.95 -19.40 9.24
CA GLY A 48 -25.31 -18.64 10.32
C GLY A 48 -25.57 -19.20 11.71
N GLN A 49 -24.51 -19.38 12.50
CA GLN A 49 -24.61 -19.65 13.93
C GLN A 49 -24.26 -18.38 14.73
N LEU A 50 -24.85 -18.20 15.92
CA LEU A 50 -24.67 -17.00 16.76
C LEU A 50 -23.26 -16.90 17.41
N TYR A 51 -22.32 -17.75 17.00
CA TYR A 51 -20.99 -17.90 17.59
C TYR A 51 -20.00 -16.78 17.23
N PHE A 52 -20.32 -15.88 16.31
CA PHE A 52 -19.33 -14.89 15.86
C PHE A 52 -19.83 -13.45 15.85
N GLN A 53 -20.84 -13.17 16.68
CA GLN A 53 -21.46 -11.85 16.76
C GLN A 53 -20.49 -10.72 17.12
N LYS A 54 -19.43 -11.01 17.88
CA LYS A 54 -18.44 -10.02 18.34
C LYS A 54 -17.20 -9.92 17.46
N VAL A 55 -17.07 -10.78 16.44
CA VAL A 55 -15.88 -10.77 15.58
C VAL A 55 -15.86 -9.49 14.75
N VAL A 56 -14.80 -8.71 14.94
CA VAL A 56 -14.54 -7.44 14.24
C VAL A 56 -13.53 -7.63 13.12
N LEU A 57 -12.63 -8.60 13.24
CA LEU A 57 -11.64 -8.98 12.23
C LEU A 57 -11.79 -10.45 11.84
N LEU A 58 -12.01 -10.68 10.54
CA LEU A 58 -12.01 -12.02 9.96
C LEU A 58 -10.91 -12.14 8.92
N GLY A 59 -10.06 -13.17 9.03
CA GLY A 59 -9.17 -13.61 7.97
C GLY A 59 -9.63 -14.93 7.40
N LEU A 60 -9.75 -15.04 6.08
CA LEU A 60 -10.08 -16.27 5.37
C LEU A 60 -9.01 -16.53 4.32
N CYS A 61 -8.39 -17.71 4.34
CA CYS A 61 -7.44 -18.13 3.31
C CYS A 61 -7.78 -19.54 2.84
N TYR A 62 -8.00 -19.73 1.54
CA TYR A 62 -8.30 -21.04 0.94
C TYR A 62 -7.28 -21.41 -0.13
N ARG A 63 -6.26 -22.18 0.25
CA ARG A 63 -5.26 -22.78 -0.64
C ARG A 63 -5.78 -24.12 -1.15
N VAL A 64 -6.68 -24.06 -2.11
CA VAL A 64 -7.31 -25.23 -2.76
C VAL A 64 -7.38 -25.02 -4.25
N TYR A 65 -7.60 -26.11 -5.00
CA TYR A 65 -7.73 -26.03 -6.45
C TYR A 65 -9.05 -25.41 -6.93
N MET A 66 -10.17 -25.64 -6.26
CA MET A 66 -11.47 -25.09 -6.67
C MET A 66 -11.87 -23.87 -5.84
N PRO A 67 -12.49 -22.83 -6.42
CA PRO A 67 -13.05 -21.73 -5.65
C PRO A 67 -14.04 -22.21 -4.60
N ILE A 68 -13.97 -21.63 -3.40
CA ILE A 68 -14.92 -21.88 -2.32
C ILE A 68 -15.98 -20.78 -2.32
N ASP A 69 -17.25 -21.18 -2.49
CA ASP A 69 -18.39 -20.27 -2.34
C ASP A 69 -18.57 -19.84 -0.88
N MET A 70 -18.53 -18.54 -0.64
CA MET A 70 -18.68 -17.99 0.71
C MET A 70 -20.15 -17.98 1.15
N PRO A 71 -20.45 -18.44 2.38
CA PRO A 71 -21.75 -18.19 2.98
C PRO A 71 -21.90 -16.70 3.29
N ASN A 72 -23.10 -16.21 3.61
CA ASN A 72 -23.34 -14.80 3.93
C ASN A 72 -22.53 -14.33 5.16
N LEU A 73 -21.29 -13.87 4.94
CA LEU A 73 -20.37 -13.46 5.98
C LEU A 73 -20.94 -12.36 6.87
N PHE A 74 -21.75 -11.46 6.32
CA PHE A 74 -22.31 -10.35 7.09
C PHE A 74 -23.44 -10.76 8.05
N ALA A 75 -24.07 -11.91 7.80
CA ALA A 75 -25.01 -12.54 8.73
C ALA A 75 -24.27 -13.29 9.83
N TRP A 76 -23.19 -14.00 9.46
CA TRP A 76 -22.31 -14.71 10.39
C TRP A 76 -21.55 -13.77 11.33
N PHE A 77 -21.06 -12.66 10.81
CA PHE A 77 -20.17 -11.71 11.47
C PHE A 77 -20.78 -10.30 11.46
N PRO A 78 -21.85 -10.06 12.24
CA PRO A 78 -22.55 -8.78 12.28
C PRO A 78 -21.75 -7.66 12.95
N CYS A 79 -20.53 -7.86 13.44
CA CYS A 79 -19.65 -6.77 13.88
C CYS A 79 -18.42 -6.60 12.98
N LEU A 80 -18.37 -7.30 11.84
CA LEU A 80 -17.21 -7.32 10.96
C LEU A 80 -16.89 -5.92 10.42
N ARG A 81 -15.66 -5.49 10.68
CA ARG A 81 -15.08 -4.22 10.18
C ARG A 81 -13.80 -4.43 9.37
N ARG A 82 -13.09 -5.53 9.58
CA ARG A 82 -11.84 -5.84 8.90
C ARG A 82 -11.91 -7.23 8.31
N LEU A 83 -11.68 -7.34 7.01
CA LEU A 83 -11.73 -8.60 6.29
C LEU A 83 -10.41 -8.82 5.57
N ASN A 84 -9.73 -9.92 5.83
CA ASN A 84 -8.55 -10.34 5.09
C ASN A 84 -8.91 -11.58 4.27
N LEU A 85 -8.66 -11.53 2.97
CA LEU A 85 -8.99 -12.60 2.04
C LEU A 85 -7.73 -13.10 1.34
N GLY A 86 -7.59 -14.41 1.23
CA GLY A 86 -6.52 -15.04 0.47
C GLY A 86 -6.98 -16.34 -0.18
N GLY A 87 -6.29 -16.74 -1.24
CA GLY A 87 -6.59 -17.97 -1.96
C GLY A 87 -7.86 -17.89 -2.82
N ARG A 88 -8.49 -19.05 -3.09
CA ARG A 88 -9.56 -19.19 -4.08
C ARG A 88 -10.94 -19.06 -3.43
N ILE A 89 -11.47 -17.84 -3.43
CA ILE A 89 -12.77 -17.49 -2.83
C ILE A 89 -13.75 -17.04 -3.92
N SER A 90 -15.03 -17.41 -3.78
CA SER A 90 -16.13 -16.98 -4.65
C SER A 90 -17.21 -16.26 -3.82
N PHE A 91 -17.67 -15.11 -4.31
CA PHE A 91 -18.75 -14.32 -3.72
C PHE A 91 -19.98 -14.33 -4.63
N SER A 92 -20.54 -15.52 -4.84
CA SER A 92 -21.67 -15.76 -5.76
C SER A 92 -23.02 -15.27 -5.20
N LEU A 93 -23.17 -15.14 -3.88
CA LEU A 93 -24.43 -14.70 -3.27
C LEU A 93 -24.75 -13.21 -3.57
N PRO A 94 -26.02 -12.85 -3.87
CA PRO A 94 -26.42 -11.47 -4.20
C PRO A 94 -26.06 -10.43 -3.13
N VAL A 95 -26.02 -10.83 -1.85
CA VAL A 95 -25.66 -9.93 -0.74
C VAL A 95 -24.28 -9.29 -0.93
N PHE A 96 -23.34 -10.01 -1.55
CA PHE A 96 -21.99 -9.53 -1.82
C PHE A 96 -21.91 -8.55 -2.98
N GLN A 97 -22.96 -8.45 -3.80
CA GLN A 97 -23.02 -7.53 -4.93
C GLN A 97 -23.59 -6.16 -4.53
N THR A 98 -23.98 -6.00 -3.26
CA THR A 98 -24.58 -4.74 -2.76
C THR A 98 -23.59 -3.95 -1.91
N ASP A 99 -23.55 -2.63 -2.13
CA ASP A 99 -22.72 -1.70 -1.34
C ASP A 99 -22.99 -1.78 0.16
N SER A 100 -24.24 -1.98 0.57
CA SER A 100 -24.69 -1.82 1.97
C SER A 100 -23.93 -2.73 2.92
N ALA A 101 -23.61 -3.94 2.47
CA ALA A 101 -22.88 -4.91 3.26
C ALA A 101 -21.39 -4.52 3.38
N TRP A 102 -20.79 -4.10 2.26
CA TRP A 102 -19.38 -3.73 2.17
C TRP A 102 -19.03 -2.39 2.81
N ARG A 103 -19.96 -1.43 2.87
CA ARG A 103 -19.77 -0.15 3.60
C ARG A 103 -19.46 -0.33 5.09
N ARG A 104 -19.75 -1.51 5.64
CA ARG A 104 -19.44 -1.85 7.04
C ARG A 104 -17.97 -2.19 7.22
N ILE A 105 -17.30 -2.65 6.17
CA ILE A 105 -15.89 -3.00 6.13
C ILE A 105 -15.07 -1.72 6.03
N ALA A 106 -14.29 -1.43 7.06
CA ALA A 106 -13.35 -0.33 7.09
C ALA A 106 -12.04 -0.68 6.38
N VAL A 107 -11.61 -1.96 6.46
CA VAL A 107 -10.34 -2.45 5.92
C VAL A 107 -10.55 -3.78 5.20
N LEU A 108 -10.15 -3.84 3.93
CA LEU A 108 -10.04 -5.08 3.17
C LEU A 108 -8.56 -5.39 2.90
N GLY A 109 -8.04 -6.45 3.49
CA GLY A 109 -6.72 -7.00 3.18
C GLY A 109 -6.84 -8.13 2.16
N ILE A 110 -5.90 -8.18 1.21
CA ILE A 110 -5.86 -9.21 0.17
C ILE A 110 -4.45 -9.80 0.13
N ASP A 111 -4.38 -11.11 0.31
CA ASP A 111 -3.14 -11.88 0.28
C ASP A 111 -3.12 -12.79 -0.96
N PRO A 112 -2.43 -12.39 -2.05
CA PRO A 112 -2.34 -13.14 -3.29
C PRO A 112 -1.21 -14.18 -3.21
N GLN A 113 -1.29 -15.11 -2.26
CA GLN A 113 -0.34 -16.23 -2.22
C GLN A 113 -0.48 -17.15 -3.45
N GLU A 114 -1.59 -17.08 -4.18
CA GLU A 114 -1.85 -17.97 -5.31
C GLU A 114 -1.34 -17.39 -6.65
N PRO A 115 -0.56 -18.14 -7.45
CA PRO A 115 -0.04 -17.69 -8.74
C PRO A 115 -1.04 -17.68 -9.91
N ASP A 116 -2.27 -18.17 -9.74
CA ASP A 116 -3.22 -18.28 -10.85
C ASP A 116 -4.02 -16.96 -11.06
N PRO A 117 -3.81 -16.25 -12.18
CA PRO A 117 -4.46 -14.98 -12.47
C PRO A 117 -5.98 -15.10 -12.70
N ARG A 118 -6.56 -16.30 -12.81
CA ARG A 118 -8.02 -16.45 -12.97
C ARG A 118 -8.80 -16.11 -11.69
N TYR A 119 -8.14 -16.03 -10.55
CA TYR A 119 -8.79 -15.82 -9.24
C TYR A 119 -8.46 -14.46 -8.62
N HIS A 120 -8.11 -13.47 -9.45
CA HIS A 120 -7.92 -12.08 -9.03
C HIS A 120 -9.17 -11.50 -8.38
N LEU A 121 -8.99 -10.54 -7.46
CA LEU A 121 -10.01 -9.73 -6.79
C LEU A 121 -11.17 -9.27 -7.71
N LEU A 122 -10.88 -9.02 -8.99
CA LEU A 122 -11.87 -8.55 -9.95
C LEU A 122 -12.94 -9.60 -10.29
N THR A 123 -12.67 -10.89 -10.09
CA THR A 123 -13.69 -11.93 -10.26
C THR A 123 -14.63 -12.03 -9.07
N TRP A 124 -14.27 -11.41 -7.93
CA TRP A 124 -15.07 -11.41 -6.72
C TRP A 124 -16.26 -10.43 -6.79
N ASN A 125 -16.32 -9.57 -7.81
CA ASN A 125 -17.39 -8.56 -7.99
C ASN A 125 -17.66 -7.72 -6.73
N ILE A 126 -16.61 -7.44 -5.95
CA ILE A 126 -16.71 -6.64 -4.74
C ILE A 126 -16.84 -5.16 -5.13
N PRO A 127 -17.78 -4.39 -4.53
CA PRO A 127 -17.87 -2.94 -4.72
C PRO A 127 -16.73 -2.24 -3.95
N LEU A 128 -15.51 -2.31 -4.49
CA LEU A 128 -14.29 -1.78 -3.87
C LEU A 128 -14.41 -0.29 -3.52
N ALA A 129 -15.16 0.49 -4.31
CA ALA A 129 -15.42 1.90 -4.05
C ALA A 129 -16.13 2.16 -2.71
N ALA A 130 -16.89 1.18 -2.19
CA ALA A 130 -17.59 1.27 -0.90
C ALA A 130 -16.68 1.03 0.31
N ILE A 131 -15.44 0.56 0.09
CA ILE A 131 -14.49 0.21 1.15
C ILE A 131 -13.47 1.34 1.31
N PRO A 132 -13.34 1.92 2.52
CA PRO A 132 -12.44 3.04 2.76
C PRO A 132 -10.98 2.70 2.50
N TYR A 133 -10.50 1.59 3.06
CA TYR A 133 -9.10 1.20 2.96
C TYR A 133 -8.96 -0.22 2.39
N ILE A 134 -8.16 -0.37 1.34
CA ILE A 134 -7.85 -1.66 0.73
C ILE A 134 -6.33 -1.82 0.74
N ALA A 135 -5.83 -2.94 1.24
CA ALA A 135 -4.42 -3.30 1.20
C ALA A 135 -4.21 -4.61 0.45
N VAL A 136 -3.24 -4.62 -0.46
CA VAL A 136 -2.84 -5.81 -1.21
C VAL A 136 -1.35 -6.04 -1.03
N ASP A 137 -0.97 -7.28 -0.76
CA ASP A 137 0.42 -7.72 -0.79
C ASP A 137 0.79 -8.10 -2.24
N ILE A 138 1.30 -7.16 -3.01
CA ILE A 138 1.54 -7.26 -4.46
C ILE A 138 2.90 -7.92 -4.70
N MET A 139 2.95 -9.24 -4.49
CA MET A 139 3.89 -10.06 -5.24
C MET A 139 3.38 -10.35 -6.66
N LYS A 140 2.07 -10.11 -6.96
CA LYS A 140 1.38 -10.57 -8.19
C LYS A 140 0.14 -9.78 -8.65
N ALA A 141 0.01 -8.49 -8.33
CA ALA A 141 -1.12 -7.72 -8.88
C ALA A 141 -0.95 -7.52 -10.38
N ASP A 142 -2.06 -7.56 -11.11
CA ASP A 142 -2.11 -7.32 -12.54
C ASP A 142 -2.53 -5.87 -12.86
N ASP A 143 -2.37 -5.48 -14.12
CA ASP A 143 -2.77 -4.14 -14.62
C ASP A 143 -4.23 -3.82 -14.34
N ARG A 144 -5.07 -4.85 -14.24
CA ARG A 144 -6.50 -4.67 -14.03
C ARG A 144 -6.78 -4.23 -12.60
N MET A 145 -6.12 -4.83 -11.61
CA MET A 145 -6.21 -4.40 -10.20
C MET A 145 -5.68 -2.98 -10.02
N VAL A 146 -4.51 -2.69 -10.61
CA VAL A 146 -3.91 -1.34 -10.58
C VAL A 146 -4.88 -0.32 -11.17
N ARG A 147 -5.41 -0.58 -12.37
CA ARG A 147 -6.40 0.29 -13.02
C ARG A 147 -7.63 0.51 -12.13
N LYS A 148 -8.15 -0.57 -11.53
CA LYS A 148 -9.33 -0.49 -10.67
C LYS A 148 -9.11 0.41 -9.45
N PHE A 149 -7.92 0.40 -8.86
CA PHE A 149 -7.58 1.29 -7.75
C PHE A 149 -7.64 2.77 -8.16
N TYR A 150 -7.13 3.09 -9.35
CA TYR A 150 -7.20 4.45 -9.90
C TYR A 150 -8.61 4.90 -10.26
N GLU A 151 -9.42 4.00 -10.84
CA GLU A 151 -10.83 4.23 -11.15
C GLU A 151 -11.66 4.46 -9.88
N ASP A 152 -11.41 3.68 -8.83
CA ASP A 152 -12.17 3.80 -7.58
C ASP A 152 -11.85 5.10 -6.84
N LEU A 153 -10.61 5.56 -6.92
CA LEU A 153 -10.15 6.80 -6.31
C LEU A 153 -10.28 7.97 -7.28
N ASP A 154 -11.36 8.19 -8.04
CA ASP A 154 -11.45 9.24 -9.07
C ASP A 154 -11.43 10.70 -8.53
N GLU A 155 -10.28 11.14 -8.03
CA GLU A 155 -10.05 12.42 -7.37
C GLU A 155 -8.55 12.82 -7.37
N ILE A 156 -8.22 13.93 -6.72
CA ILE A 156 -6.83 14.34 -6.46
C ILE A 156 -6.22 13.42 -5.39
N LEU A 157 -4.97 13.05 -5.60
CA LEU A 157 -4.29 12.00 -4.85
C LEU A 157 -3.10 12.53 -4.03
N ASP A 158 -2.88 11.88 -2.88
CA ASP A 158 -1.62 11.83 -2.15
C ASP A 158 -1.02 10.42 -2.30
N LEU A 159 0.29 10.34 -2.52
CA LEU A 159 1.02 9.08 -2.60
C LEU A 159 2.08 9.02 -1.51
N GLN A 160 2.03 7.97 -0.70
CA GLN A 160 3.03 7.70 0.32
C GLN A 160 3.75 6.41 -0.01
N ILE A 161 5.07 6.46 -0.10
CA ILE A 161 5.95 5.33 -0.37
C ILE A 161 6.90 5.16 0.81
N TYR A 162 6.82 4.02 1.46
CA TYR A 162 7.65 3.69 2.61
C TYR A 162 8.38 2.37 2.38
N GLY A 163 9.70 2.36 2.57
CA GLY A 163 10.53 1.14 2.51
C GLY A 163 10.92 0.69 3.92
N PRO A 164 10.25 -0.30 4.53
CA PRO A 164 10.68 -0.81 5.83
C PRO A 164 12.09 -1.41 5.78
N THR A 165 12.47 -1.97 4.63
CA THR A 165 13.81 -2.46 4.33
C THR A 165 14.27 -1.95 2.96
N GLN A 166 15.50 -2.27 2.56
CA GLN A 166 16.01 -1.95 1.22
C GLN A 166 15.37 -2.79 0.11
N LEU A 167 14.68 -3.89 0.45
CA LEU A 167 14.19 -4.88 -0.49
C LEU A 167 12.66 -5.00 -0.53
N ASP A 168 11.95 -4.20 0.26
CA ASP A 168 10.50 -4.14 0.27
C ASP A 168 10.02 -2.69 0.37
N PHE A 169 8.87 -2.41 -0.19
CA PHE A 169 8.21 -1.13 0.01
C PHE A 169 6.70 -1.28 0.03
N ALA A 170 6.05 -0.27 0.57
CA ALA A 170 4.63 -0.09 0.50
C ALA A 170 4.28 1.26 -0.10
N ALA A 171 3.42 1.26 -1.12
CA ALA A 171 2.85 2.44 -1.74
C ALA A 171 1.38 2.57 -1.33
N THR A 172 1.00 3.73 -0.79
CA THR A 172 -0.39 4.03 -0.40
C THR A 172 -0.86 5.26 -1.16
N LEU A 173 -1.87 5.08 -2.02
CA LEU A 173 -2.62 6.19 -2.61
C LEU A 173 -3.80 6.55 -1.72
N THR A 174 -3.94 7.83 -1.44
CA THR A 174 -5.06 8.37 -0.67
C THR A 174 -5.77 9.43 -1.50
N GLY A 175 -7.08 9.31 -1.64
CA GLY A 175 -7.91 10.35 -2.22
C GLY A 175 -8.09 11.51 -1.25
N LEU A 176 -7.67 12.72 -1.63
CA LEU A 176 -7.65 13.88 -0.72
C LEU A 176 -9.04 14.32 -0.27
N SER A 177 -10.08 14.12 -1.09
CA SER A 177 -11.45 14.55 -0.76
C SER A 177 -12.23 13.48 -0.02
N SER A 178 -12.05 12.20 -0.40
CA SER A 178 -12.79 11.09 0.20
C SER A 178 -12.09 10.45 1.41
N GLY A 179 -10.78 10.66 1.56
CA GLY A 179 -9.95 9.98 2.55
C GLY A 179 -9.80 8.47 2.32
N ARG A 180 -10.32 7.94 1.21
CA ARG A 180 -10.18 6.52 0.86
C ARG A 180 -8.75 6.25 0.44
N ALA A 181 -8.25 5.07 0.79
CA ALA A 181 -6.87 4.69 0.54
C ALA A 181 -6.74 3.30 -0.09
N ARG A 182 -5.74 3.17 -0.95
CA ARG A 182 -5.36 1.94 -1.64
C ARG A 182 -3.88 1.71 -1.40
N ARG A 183 -3.56 0.68 -0.62
CA ARG A 183 -2.20 0.29 -0.28
C ARG A 183 -1.78 -0.95 -1.06
N VAL A 184 -0.55 -0.89 -1.51
CA VAL A 184 0.20 -1.90 -2.23
C VAL A 184 1.48 -2.16 -1.44
N ALA A 185 1.88 -3.42 -1.25
CA ALA A 185 3.22 -3.78 -0.80
C ALA A 185 3.93 -4.59 -1.88
N GLU A 186 5.19 -4.30 -2.17
CA GLU A 186 5.98 -4.94 -3.24
C GLU A 186 7.40 -5.23 -2.77
N LEU A 187 8.08 -6.16 -3.44
CA LEU A 187 9.50 -6.46 -3.24
C LEU A 187 10.37 -5.85 -4.36
N ILE A 188 11.55 -5.38 -3.99
CA ILE A 188 12.58 -4.91 -4.91
C ILE A 188 13.51 -6.09 -5.22
N HIS A 189 13.56 -6.47 -6.49
CA HIS A 189 14.42 -7.56 -6.96
C HIS A 189 15.72 -6.99 -7.53
N LEU A 190 16.82 -7.17 -6.79
CA LEU A 190 18.16 -6.74 -7.21
C LEU A 190 18.88 -7.90 -7.93
N GLY A 191 19.15 -7.75 -9.23
CA GLY A 191 20.17 -8.55 -9.91
C GLY A 191 19.71 -9.68 -10.83
N GLU A 192 18.41 -9.96 -10.94
CA GLU A 192 17.88 -10.81 -12.01
C GLU A 192 17.00 -9.96 -12.91
N ALA A 193 17.27 -9.98 -14.22
CA ALA A 193 16.44 -9.36 -15.25
C ALA A 193 15.11 -10.14 -15.41
N ASP A 194 14.41 -10.35 -14.30
CA ASP A 194 13.05 -10.84 -14.31
C ASP A 194 12.12 -9.65 -14.57
N GLU A 195 11.17 -9.81 -15.50
CA GLU A 195 10.23 -8.77 -15.95
C GLU A 195 9.28 -8.25 -14.82
N ARG A 196 9.50 -8.73 -13.59
CA ARG A 196 8.67 -8.57 -12.41
C ARG A 196 9.33 -7.67 -11.34
N GLY A 197 10.61 -7.32 -11.50
CA GLY A 197 11.39 -6.62 -10.49
C GLY A 197 11.58 -5.12 -10.72
N TRP A 198 11.70 -4.38 -9.62
CA TRP A 198 12.18 -2.99 -9.62
C TRP A 198 13.72 -2.97 -9.68
N ASP A 199 14.29 -3.18 -10.88
CA ASP A 199 15.74 -3.26 -11.10
C ASP A 199 16.42 -1.90 -11.35
N GLY A 200 15.62 -0.83 -11.37
CA GLY A 200 15.98 0.51 -11.82
C GLY A 200 16.02 0.64 -13.36
N VAL A 201 16.19 -0.39 -14.16
CA VAL A 201 16.40 -0.26 -15.61
C VAL A 201 15.09 -0.22 -16.38
N ARG A 202 14.12 -1.08 -16.05
CA ARG A 202 12.80 -1.14 -16.72
C ARG A 202 11.68 -1.21 -15.69
N SER A 203 10.54 -0.57 -15.99
CA SER A 203 9.37 -0.68 -15.10
C SER A 203 8.95 -2.14 -15.06
N PRO A 204 8.61 -2.69 -13.88
CA PRO A 204 7.96 -3.98 -13.84
C PRO A 204 6.66 -3.92 -14.64
N ARG A 205 6.25 -5.06 -15.20
CA ARG A 205 5.12 -5.16 -16.13
C ARG A 205 3.82 -4.58 -15.57
N HIS A 206 3.61 -4.70 -14.26
CA HIS A 206 2.40 -4.27 -13.54
C HIS A 206 2.74 -3.21 -12.49
N SER A 207 3.23 -2.06 -12.94
CA SER A 207 3.70 -1.02 -12.03
C SER A 207 2.55 -0.09 -11.61
N PHE A 208 2.31 -0.08 -10.30
CA PHE A 208 1.42 0.88 -9.67
C PHE A 208 1.89 2.33 -9.86
N LEU A 209 3.21 2.55 -9.93
CA LEU A 209 3.84 3.87 -9.97
C LEU A 209 3.99 4.47 -11.37
N SER A 210 3.90 3.66 -12.43
CA SER A 210 4.00 4.14 -13.83
C SER A 210 2.65 4.44 -14.48
N HIS A 211 1.54 4.22 -13.76
CA HIS A 211 0.21 4.39 -14.30
C HIS A 211 -0.07 5.86 -14.68
N ALA A 212 -0.53 6.10 -15.91
CA ALA A 212 -0.73 7.45 -16.47
C ALA A 212 -1.71 8.32 -15.65
N ALA A 213 -2.62 7.71 -14.90
CA ALA A 213 -3.54 8.44 -14.01
C ALA A 213 -2.82 9.25 -12.92
N LEU A 214 -1.63 8.85 -12.49
CA LEU A 214 -0.85 9.61 -11.50
C LEU A 214 -0.47 10.99 -12.00
N GLY A 215 -0.05 11.10 -13.26
CA GLY A 215 0.57 12.31 -13.78
C GLY A 215 -0.29 13.58 -13.63
N HIS A 216 -1.60 13.45 -13.81
CA HIS A 216 -2.52 14.60 -13.76
C HIS A 216 -3.34 14.67 -12.45
N ARG A 217 -3.13 13.75 -11.51
CA ARG A 217 -3.97 13.63 -10.29
C ARG A 217 -3.18 13.68 -9.00
N LEU A 218 -1.88 13.38 -9.05
CA LEU A 218 -1.03 13.41 -7.86
C LEU A 218 -0.67 14.85 -7.49
N ALA A 219 -1.06 15.27 -6.29
CA ALA A 219 -0.76 16.61 -5.75
C ALA A 219 0.41 16.58 -4.77
N SER A 220 0.55 15.50 -4.01
CA SER A 220 1.61 15.32 -3.02
C SER A 220 2.24 13.94 -3.11
N LEU A 221 3.56 13.88 -2.95
CA LEU A 221 4.34 12.65 -2.84
C LEU A 221 5.17 12.68 -1.56
N THR A 222 5.00 11.67 -0.71
CA THR A 222 5.93 11.35 0.37
C THR A 222 6.68 10.08 0.00
N ILE A 223 8.00 10.12 -0.03
CA ILE A 223 8.83 8.96 -0.40
C ILE A 223 9.98 8.80 0.59
N SER A 224 10.18 7.57 1.05
CA SER A 224 11.40 7.12 1.72
C SER A 224 12.61 7.41 0.83
N ALA A 225 13.61 8.11 1.36
CA ALA A 225 14.77 8.51 0.57
C ALA A 225 15.57 7.29 0.05
N GLU A 226 15.59 6.18 0.78
CA GLU A 226 16.17 4.91 0.32
C GLU A 226 15.47 4.33 -0.93
N MET A 227 14.20 4.67 -1.15
CA MET A 227 13.41 4.17 -2.28
C MET A 227 13.59 4.99 -3.55
N TRP A 228 14.18 6.19 -3.45
CA TRP A 228 14.33 7.13 -4.56
C TRP A 228 15.01 6.49 -5.77
N ASN A 229 16.17 5.88 -5.54
CA ASN A 229 17.02 5.30 -6.58
C ASN A 229 16.37 4.13 -7.31
N TYR A 230 15.38 3.48 -6.67
CA TYR A 230 14.68 2.33 -7.23
C TYR A 230 13.40 2.75 -7.95
N LEU A 231 12.66 3.74 -7.44
CA LEU A 231 11.27 3.93 -7.87
C LEU A 231 11.04 5.16 -8.75
N VAL A 232 11.78 6.25 -8.52
CA VAL A 232 11.47 7.57 -9.13
C VAL A 232 11.55 7.55 -10.65
N GLY A 233 12.52 6.80 -11.21
CA GLY A 233 12.70 6.72 -12.66
C GLY A 233 11.54 6.08 -13.43
N TYR A 234 10.54 5.54 -12.73
CA TYR A 234 9.35 4.92 -13.33
C TYR A 234 8.09 5.78 -13.25
N MET A 235 8.13 6.87 -12.49
CA MET A 235 6.98 7.76 -12.36
C MET A 235 6.78 8.55 -13.65
N PRO A 236 5.52 8.76 -14.09
CA PRO A 236 5.25 9.68 -15.18
C PRO A 236 5.56 11.11 -14.76
N THR A 237 5.53 12.06 -15.71
CA THR A 237 5.52 13.48 -15.36
C THR A 237 4.32 13.79 -14.46
N LEU A 238 4.60 14.33 -13.28
CA LEU A 238 3.63 14.68 -12.25
C LEU A 238 3.27 16.16 -12.37
N GLU A 239 2.41 16.46 -13.34
CA GLU A 239 2.06 17.83 -13.76
C GLU A 239 1.45 18.68 -12.64
N ARG A 240 0.74 18.05 -11.70
CA ARG A 240 0.03 18.72 -10.61
C ARG A 240 0.71 18.62 -9.25
N MET A 241 1.83 17.90 -9.16
CA MET A 241 2.46 17.68 -7.87
C MET A 241 3.14 18.96 -7.41
N SER A 242 2.63 19.52 -6.31
CA SER A 242 3.15 20.74 -5.68
C SER A 242 4.05 20.45 -4.48
N ASP A 243 3.88 19.28 -3.85
CA ASP A 243 4.52 18.94 -2.58
C ASP A 243 5.27 17.61 -2.70
N LEU A 244 6.56 17.65 -2.42
CA LEU A 244 7.42 16.47 -2.30
C LEU A 244 7.98 16.41 -0.89
N THR A 245 7.84 15.28 -0.21
CA THR A 245 8.47 15.01 1.09
C THR A 245 9.41 13.83 0.98
N LEU A 246 10.70 14.08 1.22
CA LEU A 246 11.72 13.06 1.38
C LEU A 246 11.81 12.67 2.86
N THR A 247 11.53 11.42 3.16
CA THR A 247 11.65 10.89 4.53
C THR A 247 12.89 10.03 4.66
N VAL A 248 13.76 10.34 5.60
CA VAL A 248 14.92 9.52 5.96
C VAL A 248 14.55 8.61 7.12
N GLY A 249 14.62 7.29 6.88
CA GLY A 249 14.22 6.27 7.85
C GLY A 249 15.21 6.13 9.02
N PRO A 250 14.79 5.52 10.13
CA PRO A 250 15.62 5.39 11.33
C PRO A 250 16.70 4.31 11.27
N TYR A 251 16.64 3.43 10.26
CA TYR A 251 17.46 2.21 10.21
C TYR A 251 18.59 2.27 9.19
N VAL A 252 18.65 3.30 8.34
CA VAL A 252 19.63 3.41 7.26
C VAL A 252 20.35 4.75 7.40
N GLU A 253 21.68 4.73 7.42
CA GLU A 253 22.46 5.95 7.23
C GLU A 253 22.25 6.43 5.79
N PHE A 254 21.47 7.49 5.63
CA PHE A 254 21.17 8.08 4.34
C PHE A 254 21.98 9.35 4.12
N ASP A 255 22.57 9.47 2.94
CA ASP A 255 23.19 10.69 2.44
C ASP A 255 22.54 11.06 1.10
N LEU A 256 22.04 12.29 1.00
CA LEU A 256 21.41 12.82 -0.21
C LEU A 256 22.36 12.76 -1.41
N SER A 257 23.68 12.77 -1.19
CA SER A 257 24.69 12.63 -2.24
C SER A 257 24.71 11.26 -2.91
N THR A 258 24.10 10.24 -2.28
CA THR A 258 23.99 8.87 -2.82
C THR A 258 22.81 8.69 -3.76
N LEU A 259 21.96 9.71 -3.90
CA LEU A 259 20.89 9.68 -4.89
C LEU A 259 21.47 9.70 -6.30
N ARG A 260 20.97 8.80 -7.13
CA ARG A 260 21.39 8.63 -8.52
C ARG A 260 20.95 9.83 -9.35
N GLU A 261 21.90 10.52 -9.96
CA GLU A 261 21.63 11.70 -10.81
C GLU A 261 20.88 11.33 -12.11
N ASP A 262 20.94 10.07 -12.56
CA ASP A 262 20.14 9.58 -13.71
C ASP A 262 18.67 9.28 -13.34
N ARG A 263 18.25 9.55 -12.10
CA ARG A 263 16.87 9.42 -11.61
C ARG A 263 16.30 10.79 -11.31
N PHE A 264 15.53 11.31 -12.26
CA PHE A 264 14.85 12.58 -12.12
C PHE A 264 13.34 12.39 -12.02
N LEU A 265 12.70 13.21 -11.19
CA LEU A 265 11.25 13.32 -11.10
C LEU A 265 10.78 14.57 -11.82
N ALA A 266 10.03 14.39 -12.91
CA ALA A 266 9.45 15.52 -13.63
C ALA A 266 8.18 16.02 -12.92
N CYS A 267 8.27 17.18 -12.29
CA CYS A 267 7.24 17.78 -11.44
C CYS A 267 7.16 19.30 -11.67
N PRO A 268 6.63 19.75 -12.82
CA PRO A 268 6.66 21.16 -13.21
C PRO A 268 5.96 22.09 -12.20
N ALA A 269 4.95 21.61 -11.48
CA ALA A 269 4.20 22.38 -10.50
C ALA A 269 4.81 22.37 -9.09
N LEU A 270 5.99 21.80 -8.88
CA LEU A 270 6.60 21.71 -7.54
C LEU A 270 6.74 23.11 -6.92
N ARG A 271 6.33 23.21 -5.65
CA ARG A 271 6.40 24.43 -4.82
C ARG A 271 7.08 24.16 -3.48
N VAL A 272 6.93 22.96 -2.94
CA VAL A 272 7.45 22.61 -1.62
C VAL A 272 8.24 21.31 -1.70
N LEU A 273 9.49 21.36 -1.27
CA LEU A 273 10.32 20.19 -0.97
C LEU A 273 10.50 20.12 0.55
N SER A 274 9.96 19.10 1.19
CA SER A 274 10.19 18.85 2.61
C SER A 274 11.23 17.75 2.79
N ILE A 275 12.17 17.94 3.71
CA ILE A 275 13.13 16.91 4.12
C ILE A 275 12.86 16.60 5.60
N ASP A 276 12.45 15.37 5.87
CA ASP A 276 12.13 14.85 7.20
C ASP A 276 13.13 13.76 7.58
N ASN A 277 13.84 13.93 8.70
CA ASN A 277 14.66 12.86 9.27
C ASN A 277 13.98 12.27 10.49
N ARG A 278 13.52 11.02 10.32
CA ARG A 278 12.90 10.23 11.39
C ARG A 278 13.91 9.39 12.17
N GLY A 279 15.19 9.50 11.82
CA GLY A 279 16.29 8.88 12.55
C GLY A 279 16.60 9.58 13.88
N SER A 280 17.34 8.86 14.72
CA SER A 280 17.76 9.36 16.04
C SER A 280 18.97 10.30 15.99
N ARG A 281 19.67 10.36 14.85
CA ARG A 281 20.86 11.21 14.64
C ARG A 281 20.50 12.39 13.76
N LEU A 282 21.12 13.54 14.03
CA LEU A 282 21.03 14.72 13.17
C LEU A 282 21.59 14.40 11.77
N LEU A 283 20.80 14.67 10.74
CA LEU A 283 21.20 14.53 9.34
C LEU A 283 21.81 15.84 8.86
N TYR A 284 23.04 15.78 8.36
CA TYR A 284 23.70 16.94 7.78
C TYR A 284 23.56 16.91 6.26
N VAL A 285 23.01 17.98 5.68
CA VAL A 285 22.86 18.13 4.23
C VAL A 285 23.73 19.31 3.78
N PRO A 286 24.86 19.08 3.09
CA PRO A 286 25.62 20.17 2.49
C PRO A 286 24.77 20.94 1.49
N VAL A 287 24.90 22.27 1.47
CA VAL A 287 24.17 23.14 0.53
C VAL A 287 24.40 22.72 -0.93
N ASP A 288 25.65 22.38 -1.29
CA ASP A 288 25.99 21.94 -2.65
C ASP A 288 25.27 20.63 -3.03
N THR A 289 25.08 19.72 -2.07
CA THR A 289 24.33 18.47 -2.28
C THR A 289 22.84 18.75 -2.47
N LEU A 290 22.28 19.66 -1.67
CA LEU A 290 20.89 20.10 -1.82
C LEU A 290 20.66 20.78 -3.19
N GLY A 291 21.58 21.67 -3.61
CA GLY A 291 21.53 22.31 -4.91
C GLY A 291 21.58 21.31 -6.07
N ARG A 292 22.52 20.35 -6.02
CA ARG A 292 22.60 19.27 -7.02
C ARG A 292 21.34 18.41 -7.07
N PHE A 293 20.73 18.11 -5.93
CA PHE A 293 19.47 17.38 -5.91
C PHE A 293 18.34 18.18 -6.58
N LEU A 294 18.21 19.47 -6.27
CA LEU A 294 17.19 20.34 -6.86
C LEU A 294 17.35 20.49 -8.38
N ASP A 295 18.58 20.65 -8.88
CA ASP A 295 18.83 20.90 -10.30
C ASP A 295 18.95 19.59 -11.13
N GLY A 296 19.42 18.51 -10.52
CA GLY A 296 19.71 17.24 -11.20
C GLY A 296 18.63 16.17 -11.05
N ASN A 297 17.95 16.11 -9.90
CA ASN A 297 16.97 15.07 -9.60
C ASN A 297 15.52 15.52 -9.72
N LEU A 298 15.26 16.82 -9.92
CA LEU A 298 13.92 17.37 -10.07
C LEU A 298 13.83 18.20 -11.35
N THR A 299 12.77 18.00 -12.12
CA THR A 299 12.42 18.93 -13.21
C THR A 299 11.19 19.72 -12.80
N HIS A 300 11.39 20.98 -12.42
CA HIS A 300 10.31 21.88 -12.03
C HIS A 300 10.28 23.12 -12.93
N SER A 301 9.12 23.79 -13.04
CA SER A 301 9.04 25.08 -13.74
C SER A 301 9.80 26.16 -12.97
N GLU A 302 10.15 27.28 -13.62
CA GLU A 302 10.94 28.40 -13.05
C GLU A 302 10.34 29.08 -11.80
N GLY A 303 9.22 28.58 -11.27
CA GLY A 303 8.64 29.06 -10.02
C GLY A 303 9.55 28.86 -8.81
N GLU A 304 9.32 29.68 -7.78
CA GLU A 304 9.99 29.55 -6.49
C GLU A 304 9.66 28.19 -5.85
N VAL A 305 10.70 27.56 -5.28
CA VAL A 305 10.59 26.31 -4.51
C VAL A 305 11.01 26.59 -3.08
N THR A 306 10.12 26.30 -2.14
CA THR A 306 10.41 26.34 -0.71
C THR A 306 10.93 24.97 -0.24
N VAL A 307 12.16 24.92 0.25
CA VAL A 307 12.74 23.76 0.93
C VAL A 307 12.44 23.88 2.43
N LYS A 308 11.56 23.01 2.93
CA LYS A 308 11.21 22.91 4.34
C LYS A 308 12.04 21.85 5.03
N ILE A 309 12.80 22.26 6.04
CA ILE A 309 13.60 21.38 6.88
C ILE A 309 12.75 21.05 8.11
N LEU A 310 12.28 19.80 8.21
CA LEU A 310 11.39 19.36 9.29
C LEU A 310 12.23 18.92 10.50
N SER A 311 12.10 17.68 10.95
CA SER A 311 12.81 17.20 12.14
C SER A 311 14.24 16.75 11.86
N SER A 312 15.16 17.07 12.78
CA SER A 312 16.50 16.47 12.88
C SER A 312 17.36 16.56 11.60
N VAL A 313 17.25 17.66 10.85
CA VAL A 313 18.06 17.95 9.67
C VAL A 313 18.74 19.31 9.83
N GLU A 314 20.03 19.39 9.49
CA GLU A 314 20.80 20.63 9.45
C GLU A 314 21.42 20.82 8.06
N VAL A 315 21.06 21.91 7.38
CA VAL A 315 21.68 22.30 6.12
C VAL A 315 22.98 23.06 6.40
N ARG A 316 24.11 22.59 5.85
CA ARG A 316 25.45 23.15 6.11
C ARG A 316 26.03 23.85 4.88
N GLY A 317 26.45 25.10 5.06
CA GLY A 317 27.04 25.93 4.01
C GLY A 317 26.35 27.29 3.90
N SER A 318 26.78 28.11 2.95
CA SER A 318 26.10 29.38 2.66
C SER A 318 24.84 29.12 1.84
N LEU A 319 23.66 29.49 2.35
CA LEU A 319 22.40 29.36 1.61
C LEU A 319 22.36 30.23 0.34
N ASP A 320 23.18 31.28 0.28
CA ASP A 320 23.34 32.13 -0.91
C ASP A 320 23.93 31.38 -2.12
N ALA A 321 24.48 30.17 -1.91
CA ALA A 321 24.95 29.30 -2.97
C ALA A 321 23.80 28.53 -3.68
N LEU A 322 22.59 28.52 -3.11
CA LEU A 322 21.42 27.94 -3.77
C LEU A 322 20.91 28.86 -4.87
N PRO A 323 20.22 28.32 -5.90
CA PRO A 323 19.58 29.14 -6.91
C PRO A 323 18.64 30.17 -6.27
N PRO A 324 18.56 31.43 -6.77
CA PRO A 324 17.76 32.50 -6.15
C PRO A 324 16.26 32.19 -5.99
N ARG A 325 15.77 31.21 -6.75
CA ARG A 325 14.38 30.70 -6.70
C ARG A 325 14.14 29.72 -5.55
N VAL A 326 15.16 29.40 -4.75
CA VAL A 326 15.08 28.43 -3.66
C VAL A 326 15.06 29.16 -2.34
N LYS A 327 13.99 28.97 -1.58
CA LYS A 327 13.86 29.50 -0.22
C LYS A 327 13.97 28.37 0.78
N VAL A 328 14.83 28.50 1.78
CA VAL A 328 14.95 27.50 2.85
C VAL A 328 14.21 27.98 4.10
N GLU A 329 13.33 27.14 4.62
CA GLU A 329 12.57 27.37 5.85
C GLU A 329 12.83 26.24 6.84
N TYR A 330 13.09 26.58 8.10
CA TYR A 330 13.20 25.61 9.19
C TYR A 330 11.83 25.47 9.87
N GLY A 331 11.36 24.23 9.96
CA GLY A 331 10.13 23.88 10.68
C GLY A 331 10.23 24.17 12.18
N PRO A 332 9.08 24.31 12.86
CA PRO A 332 9.02 24.54 14.30
C PRO A 332 9.54 23.37 15.13
#